data_AF-A0A1Q3EG07-F1
#
_entry.id   AF-A0A1Q3EG07-F1
#
_cell.length_a   1.000
_cell.length_b   1.000
_cell.length_c   1.000
_cell.angle_alpha   90.00
_cell.angle_beta   90.00
_cell.angle_gamma   90.00
#
_symmetry.space_group_name_H-M   'P 1'
#
loop_
_entity.id
_entity.type
_entity.pdbx_description
1 polymer ?
#
loop_
_entity_poly.entity_id
_entity_poly.type
_entity_poly.pdbx_seq_one_letter_code
_entity_poly.pdbx_strand_id
1 'polypeptide(L)'
;MAEVERLANPEKPGSVVKISRRDIAPAVALRSSGGTTISATLIFAALAGIKVFATGGLGGVHRGGELSMDISADLQELARCPVGLVSSGAKSILDIGRTLEYLETLGVPVISYGPSKEFPAFFAPRSGFQVPWNTHSPHTAANILHTQSQLRMNNGALFAVPIPAKFEAAGAEIQLAVDQAVAESETNGISKRGKEATPWLLKRVSELSKGSSLASNIALLENNVRIGGEIAVEYQKLVEEQSCSSDYVTVGFSATSEQSSRPQPLASKKEPLTIENDHASLLVFGAAAVDISANAFEMAPNFASGSTVPGTIAVSLGGVARNIAEASHRVSPKGSVLLVAPIGNDAFGHLLTEGTANFGMRTDGLLLQKNQRTAVCNMIMDSHGGLTTGIADMAILEIEQFQTEAIGMIKRVNPTLVIIDGNCSPEIISTVVKLCTEQGIKVFL
;
A
#
# COMPACT_ATOMS: atom_id res chain seq x y z
N MET A 1 2.71 -26.01 21.63
CA MET A 1 3.26 -27.35 21.30
C MET A 1 2.16 -28.33 20.92
N ALA A 2 1.18 -28.62 21.80
CA ALA A 2 0.12 -29.60 21.56
C ALA A 2 -0.65 -29.46 20.21
N GLU A 3 -0.96 -28.24 19.77
CA GLU A 3 -1.70 -28.03 18.51
C GLU A 3 -0.84 -28.28 17.25
N VAL A 4 0.46 -27.99 17.31
CA VAL A 4 1.41 -28.26 16.23
C VAL A 4 1.63 -29.77 16.10
N GLU A 5 1.76 -30.47 17.23
CA GLU A 5 1.85 -31.94 17.25
C GLU A 5 0.59 -32.59 16.68
N ARG A 6 -0.60 -32.07 17.00
CA ARG A 6 -1.88 -32.54 16.44
C ARG A 6 -1.95 -32.34 14.92
N LEU A 7 -1.38 -31.26 14.38
CA LEU A 7 -1.31 -31.02 12.94
C LEU A 7 -0.31 -31.95 12.25
N ALA A 8 0.83 -32.24 12.90
CA ALA A 8 1.85 -33.13 12.37
C ALA A 8 1.43 -34.61 12.39
N ASN A 9 0.71 -35.02 13.45
CA ASN A 9 0.24 -36.38 13.68
C ASN A 9 -1.28 -36.42 13.82
N PRO A 10 -2.04 -36.28 12.73
CA PRO A 10 -3.50 -36.31 12.79
C PRO A 10 -4.00 -37.70 13.19
N GLU A 11 -4.96 -37.75 14.12
CA GLU A 11 -5.57 -39.01 14.60
C GLU A 11 -6.22 -39.83 13.47
N LYS A 12 -6.68 -39.16 12.40
CA LYS A 12 -7.21 -39.79 11.19
C LYS A 12 -6.43 -39.29 9.96
N PRO A 13 -5.87 -40.18 9.13
CA PRO A 13 -5.25 -39.80 7.87
C PRO A 13 -6.23 -38.98 7.00
N GLY A 14 -5.78 -37.82 6.51
CA GLY A 14 -6.60 -36.92 5.69
C GLY A 14 -7.54 -35.98 6.45
N SER A 15 -7.54 -35.98 7.79
CA SER A 15 -8.36 -35.06 8.61
C SER A 15 -7.83 -33.62 8.68
N VAL A 16 -6.56 -33.39 8.30
CA VAL A 16 -5.94 -32.07 8.21
C VAL A 16 -6.02 -31.59 6.76
N VAL A 17 -6.79 -30.53 6.53
CA VAL A 17 -6.96 -29.95 5.19
C VAL A 17 -5.96 -28.83 4.93
N LYS A 18 -5.55 -28.64 3.68
CA LYS A 18 -4.79 -27.45 3.27
C LYS A 18 -5.77 -26.28 3.13
N ILE A 19 -5.59 -25.22 3.90
CA ILE A 19 -6.51 -24.08 3.96
C ILE A 19 -5.92 -22.90 3.19
N SER A 20 -6.44 -22.62 2.00
CA SER A 20 -6.24 -21.35 1.28
C SER A 20 -7.41 -20.40 1.54
N ARG A 21 -7.36 -19.16 1.00
CA ARG A 21 -8.42 -18.15 1.17
C ARG A 21 -9.84 -18.70 1.00
N ARG A 22 -10.07 -19.48 -0.07
CA ARG A 22 -11.40 -20.05 -0.39
C ARG A 22 -11.88 -21.08 0.62
N ASP A 23 -10.95 -21.69 1.36
CA ASP A 23 -11.20 -22.79 2.27
C ASP A 23 -11.44 -22.31 3.71
N ILE A 24 -11.13 -21.03 4.03
CA ILE A 24 -11.24 -20.47 5.39
C ILE A 24 -12.66 -20.59 5.93
N ALA A 25 -13.65 -20.04 5.24
CA ALA A 25 -15.02 -20.01 5.75
C ALA A 25 -15.62 -21.43 5.90
N PRO A 26 -15.49 -22.34 4.92
CA PRO A 26 -15.89 -23.74 5.10
C PRO A 26 -15.17 -24.43 6.26
N ALA A 27 -13.85 -24.26 6.40
CA ALA A 27 -13.08 -24.91 7.45
C ALA A 27 -13.51 -24.44 8.84
N VAL A 28 -13.71 -23.13 9.02
CA VAL A 28 -14.18 -22.55 10.29
C VAL A 28 -15.62 -23.00 10.59
N ALA A 29 -16.53 -22.93 9.63
CA ALA A 29 -17.93 -23.31 9.82
C ALA A 29 -18.08 -24.80 10.18
N LEU A 30 -17.29 -25.67 9.57
CA LEU A 30 -17.29 -27.11 9.81
C LEU A 30 -16.38 -27.54 10.97
N ARG A 31 -15.70 -26.59 11.63
CA ARG A 31 -14.73 -26.85 12.71
C ARG A 31 -13.62 -27.84 12.29
N SER A 32 -13.19 -27.75 11.04
CA SER A 32 -12.13 -28.57 10.47
C SER A 32 -10.75 -28.07 10.92
N SER A 33 -9.82 -29.00 11.14
CA SER A 33 -8.40 -28.67 11.36
C SER A 33 -7.66 -28.63 10.03
N GLY A 34 -6.69 -27.72 9.89
CA GLY A 34 -5.95 -27.60 8.65
C GLY A 34 -4.71 -26.72 8.74
N GLY A 35 -3.75 -26.98 7.86
CA GLY A 35 -2.57 -26.13 7.68
C GLY A 35 -2.88 -24.97 6.74
N THR A 36 -2.69 -23.75 7.19
CA THR A 36 -2.91 -22.55 6.37
C THR A 36 -1.80 -22.37 5.34
N THR A 37 -2.18 -22.02 4.11
CA THR A 37 -1.21 -21.58 3.08
C THR A 37 -0.77 -20.14 3.34
N ILE A 38 0.11 -19.61 2.48
CA ILE A 38 0.53 -18.21 2.57
C ILE A 38 -0.69 -17.29 2.44
N SER A 39 -1.56 -17.52 1.47
CA SER A 39 -2.80 -16.74 1.30
C SER A 39 -3.66 -16.65 2.57
N ALA A 40 -3.98 -17.78 3.21
CA ALA A 40 -4.77 -17.78 4.44
C ALA A 40 -4.02 -17.18 5.64
N THR A 41 -2.70 -17.42 5.73
CA THR A 41 -1.88 -16.88 6.81
C THR A 41 -1.75 -15.36 6.71
N LEU A 42 -1.63 -14.80 5.49
CA LEU A 42 -1.62 -13.36 5.27
C LEU A 42 -2.92 -12.69 5.75
N ILE A 43 -4.08 -13.32 5.47
CA ILE A 43 -5.38 -12.82 5.95
C ILE A 43 -5.41 -12.78 7.47
N PHE A 44 -5.06 -13.88 8.14
CA PHE A 44 -5.08 -13.93 9.61
C PHE A 44 -4.04 -13.00 10.24
N ALA A 45 -2.85 -12.88 9.65
CA ALA A 45 -1.83 -11.94 10.09
C ALA A 45 -2.33 -10.49 10.00
N ALA A 46 -2.94 -10.11 8.87
CA ALA A 46 -3.53 -8.78 8.70
C ALA A 46 -4.64 -8.50 9.71
N LEU A 47 -5.56 -9.46 9.93
CA LEU A 47 -6.63 -9.34 10.93
C LEU A 47 -6.09 -9.20 12.36
N ALA A 48 -4.97 -9.85 12.67
CA ALA A 48 -4.31 -9.77 13.96
C ALA A 48 -3.39 -8.54 14.11
N GLY A 49 -3.24 -7.72 13.06
CA GLY A 49 -2.32 -6.57 13.06
C GLY A 49 -0.84 -6.93 12.92
N ILE A 50 -0.51 -8.18 12.57
CA ILE A 50 0.86 -8.64 12.35
C ILE A 50 1.36 -8.14 10.99
N LYS A 51 2.53 -7.50 10.97
CA LYS A 51 3.05 -6.78 9.80
C LYS A 51 4.10 -7.53 9.00
N VAL A 52 4.67 -8.60 9.55
CA VAL A 52 5.70 -9.40 8.89
C VAL A 52 5.37 -10.89 9.03
N PHE A 53 5.48 -11.62 7.93
CA PHE A 53 5.28 -13.07 7.87
C PHE A 53 6.46 -13.70 7.12
N ALA A 54 7.13 -14.69 7.72
CA ALA A 54 8.24 -15.41 7.10
C ALA A 54 7.84 -16.85 6.75
N THR A 55 8.29 -17.34 5.59
CA THR A 55 8.05 -18.70 5.10
C THR A 55 9.20 -19.17 4.22
N GLY A 56 9.15 -20.41 3.74
CA GLY A 56 10.17 -20.93 2.83
C GLY A 56 10.10 -20.24 1.46
N GLY A 57 8.99 -20.40 0.74
CA GLY A 57 8.87 -19.93 -0.65
C GLY A 57 7.45 -19.58 -1.01
N LEU A 58 7.27 -18.46 -1.71
CA LEU A 58 5.98 -18.00 -2.21
C LEU A 58 5.39 -19.03 -3.19
N GLY A 59 4.05 -19.12 -3.25
CA GLY A 59 3.39 -19.72 -4.41
C GLY A 59 3.67 -18.90 -5.68
N GLY A 60 2.94 -19.14 -6.76
CA GLY A 60 3.18 -18.35 -7.97
C GLY A 60 2.40 -18.85 -9.15
N VAL A 61 2.79 -18.36 -10.32
CA VAL A 61 2.32 -18.88 -11.59
C VAL A 61 3.05 -20.21 -11.83
N HIS A 62 2.29 -21.26 -12.09
CA HIS A 62 2.87 -22.56 -12.43
C HIS A 62 3.43 -22.54 -13.86
N ARG A 63 4.36 -23.44 -14.16
CA ARG A 63 4.86 -23.64 -15.54
C ARG A 63 3.68 -24.11 -16.42
N GLY A 64 3.43 -23.41 -17.53
CA GLY A 64 2.22 -23.61 -18.34
C GLY A 64 0.96 -22.94 -17.79
N GLY A 65 1.11 -22.04 -16.79
CA GLY A 65 0.03 -21.29 -16.15
C GLY A 65 -0.74 -20.36 -17.09
N GLU A 66 -0.13 -19.91 -18.19
CA GLU A 66 -0.75 -19.12 -19.25
C GLU A 66 -1.84 -19.89 -20.02
N LEU A 67 -1.79 -21.23 -20.02
CA LEU A 67 -2.80 -22.09 -20.64
C LEU A 67 -3.74 -22.68 -19.59
N SER A 68 -3.16 -23.18 -18.48
CA SER A 68 -3.90 -23.89 -17.44
C SER A 68 -4.61 -22.98 -16.44
N MET A 69 -4.18 -21.71 -16.36
CA MET A 69 -4.57 -20.76 -15.32
C MET A 69 -4.29 -21.27 -13.89
N ASP A 70 -3.32 -22.19 -13.73
CA ASP A 70 -2.87 -22.66 -12.42
C ASP A 70 -1.95 -21.60 -11.78
N ILE A 71 -2.58 -20.71 -11.02
CA ILE A 71 -1.94 -19.56 -10.38
C ILE A 71 -2.29 -19.57 -8.89
N SER A 72 -1.27 -19.49 -8.04
CA SER A 72 -1.48 -19.49 -6.59
C SER A 72 -2.26 -18.27 -6.12
N ALA A 73 -3.24 -18.50 -5.24
CA ALA A 73 -3.97 -17.45 -4.53
C ALA A 73 -3.05 -16.56 -3.66
N ASP A 74 -1.84 -17.02 -3.36
CA ASP A 74 -0.87 -16.24 -2.57
C ASP A 74 -0.56 -14.87 -3.23
N LEU A 75 -0.52 -14.81 -4.57
CA LEU A 75 -0.21 -13.56 -5.29
C LEU A 75 -1.32 -12.52 -5.10
N GLN A 76 -2.57 -12.94 -5.23
CA GLN A 76 -3.74 -12.09 -5.02
C GLN A 76 -3.85 -11.63 -3.56
N GLU A 77 -3.46 -12.46 -2.59
CA GLU A 77 -3.51 -12.04 -1.19
C GLU A 77 -2.41 -11.06 -0.81
N LEU A 78 -1.23 -11.14 -1.42
CA LEU A 78 -0.23 -10.08 -1.28
C LEU A 78 -0.74 -8.72 -1.79
N ALA A 79 -1.63 -8.69 -2.77
CA ALA A 79 -2.24 -7.44 -3.24
C ALA A 79 -3.31 -6.87 -2.29
N ARG A 80 -3.78 -7.64 -1.31
CA ARG A 80 -4.92 -7.31 -0.44
C ARG A 80 -4.59 -7.19 1.04
N CYS A 81 -3.50 -7.82 1.47
CA CYS A 81 -3.12 -7.88 2.88
C CYS A 81 -1.86 -7.03 3.12
N PRO A 82 -1.90 -6.00 3.98
CA PRO A 82 -0.76 -5.13 4.27
C PRO A 82 0.25 -5.80 5.21
N VAL A 83 0.84 -6.89 4.75
CA VAL A 83 1.81 -7.73 5.46
C VAL A 83 3.03 -7.96 4.56
N GLY A 84 4.22 -7.69 5.08
CA GLY A 84 5.48 -8.02 4.41
C GLY A 84 5.75 -9.51 4.48
N LEU A 85 5.84 -10.16 3.32
CA LEU A 85 6.19 -11.57 3.20
C LEU A 85 7.70 -11.72 2.98
N VAL A 86 8.37 -12.48 3.84
CA VAL A 86 9.77 -12.87 3.69
C VAL A 86 9.83 -14.31 3.21
N SER A 87 10.42 -14.53 2.04
CA SER A 87 10.58 -15.88 1.48
C SER A 87 11.82 -15.96 0.58
N SER A 88 12.26 -17.17 0.24
CA SER A 88 13.37 -17.37 -0.69
C SER A 88 12.94 -17.28 -2.16
N GLY A 89 12.19 -16.24 -2.48
CA GLY A 89 11.52 -16.08 -3.77
C GLY A 89 10.30 -17.00 -3.91
N ALA A 90 9.99 -17.41 -5.13
CA ALA A 90 8.95 -18.38 -5.45
C ALA A 90 9.49 -19.80 -5.36
N LYS A 91 8.64 -20.79 -5.02
CA LYS A 91 9.05 -22.21 -4.99
C LYS A 91 9.67 -22.63 -6.33
N SER A 92 10.73 -23.45 -6.27
CA SER A 92 11.59 -23.77 -7.41
C SER A 92 10.88 -24.38 -8.63
N ILE A 93 9.77 -25.07 -8.44
CA ILE A 93 8.98 -25.70 -9.51
C ILE A 93 8.09 -24.71 -10.30
N LEU A 94 8.04 -23.45 -9.90
CA LEU A 94 7.17 -22.43 -10.47
C LEU A 94 7.83 -21.65 -11.61
N ASP A 95 7.02 -20.87 -12.32
CA ASP A 95 7.48 -19.93 -13.34
C ASP A 95 7.79 -18.58 -12.69
N ILE A 96 9.09 -18.31 -12.44
CA ILE A 96 9.52 -17.08 -11.78
C ILE A 96 9.19 -15.86 -12.62
N GLY A 97 9.49 -15.87 -13.92
CA GLY A 97 9.24 -14.73 -14.81
C GLY A 97 7.77 -14.34 -14.80
N ARG A 98 6.87 -15.30 -15.02
CA ARG A 98 5.43 -15.02 -14.97
C ARG A 98 4.93 -14.64 -13.58
N THR A 99 5.53 -15.18 -12.52
CA THR A 99 5.18 -14.78 -11.15
C THR A 99 5.52 -13.31 -10.90
N LEU A 100 6.68 -12.84 -11.38
CA LEU A 100 7.09 -11.45 -11.24
C LEU A 100 6.20 -10.51 -12.07
N GLU A 101 5.88 -10.86 -13.32
CA GLU A 101 4.93 -10.10 -14.16
C GLU A 101 3.54 -10.01 -13.51
N TYR A 102 3.08 -11.10 -12.89
CA TYR A 102 1.78 -11.11 -12.21
C TYR A 102 1.79 -10.24 -10.95
N LEU A 103 2.88 -10.25 -10.17
CA LEU A 103 3.03 -9.38 -8.99
C LEU A 103 3.12 -7.91 -9.38
N GLU A 104 3.81 -7.59 -10.49
CA GLU A 104 3.84 -6.25 -11.07
C GLU A 104 2.43 -5.78 -11.44
N THR A 105 1.68 -6.61 -12.17
CA THR A 105 0.29 -6.31 -12.57
C THR A 105 -0.61 -6.03 -11.36
N LEU A 106 -0.38 -6.73 -10.24
CA LEU A 106 -1.12 -6.54 -8.99
C LEU A 106 -0.63 -5.36 -8.15
N GLY A 107 0.42 -4.65 -8.58
CA GLY A 107 1.03 -3.58 -7.80
C GLY A 107 1.68 -4.05 -6.50
N VAL A 108 2.13 -5.30 -6.44
CA VAL A 108 2.84 -5.84 -5.26
C VAL A 108 4.34 -5.51 -5.40
N PRO A 109 4.92 -4.69 -4.52
CA PRO A 109 6.35 -4.42 -4.56
C PRO A 109 7.15 -5.68 -4.25
N VAL A 110 8.12 -5.97 -5.11
CA VAL A 110 9.09 -7.07 -4.94
C VAL A 110 10.48 -6.48 -4.71
N ILE A 111 11.11 -6.90 -3.61
CA ILE A 111 12.40 -6.42 -3.15
C ILE A 111 13.33 -7.63 -2.99
N SER A 112 14.46 -7.64 -3.69
CA SER A 112 15.51 -8.62 -3.40
C SER A 112 16.25 -8.22 -2.12
N TYR A 113 16.41 -9.16 -1.19
CA TYR A 113 17.10 -8.93 0.07
C TYR A 113 18.59 -9.28 -0.07
N GLY A 114 19.39 -8.31 -0.51
CA GLY A 114 20.81 -8.49 -0.78
C GLY A 114 21.44 -7.30 -1.51
N PRO A 115 22.71 -7.45 -1.93
CA PRO A 115 23.46 -6.37 -2.57
C PRO A 115 23.04 -6.11 -4.03
N SER A 116 22.25 -6.99 -4.63
CA SER A 116 21.82 -6.89 -6.03
C SER A 116 20.31 -7.00 -6.18
N LYS A 117 19.84 -6.68 -7.38
CA LYS A 117 18.44 -6.84 -7.81
C LYS A 117 18.10 -8.26 -8.28
N GLU A 118 19.01 -9.21 -8.14
CA GLU A 118 18.82 -10.59 -8.59
C GLU A 118 17.77 -11.28 -7.70
N PHE A 119 16.76 -11.88 -8.32
CA PHE A 119 15.73 -12.62 -7.60
C PHE A 119 16.20 -14.05 -7.30
N PRO A 120 16.02 -14.57 -6.07
CA PRO A 120 16.40 -15.94 -5.74
C PRO A 120 15.41 -16.97 -6.29
N ALA A 121 15.91 -18.15 -6.66
CA ALA A 121 15.11 -19.29 -7.15
C ALA A 121 14.97 -20.38 -6.07
N PHE A 122 14.58 -20.00 -4.84
CA PHE A 122 14.39 -20.91 -3.71
C PHE A 122 15.66 -21.62 -3.25
N PHE A 123 16.11 -22.66 -3.97
CA PHE A 123 17.34 -23.37 -3.68
C PHE A 123 18.58 -22.71 -4.28
N ALA A 124 18.43 -21.85 -5.29
CA ALA A 124 19.54 -21.09 -5.86
C ALA A 124 19.48 -19.61 -5.45
N PRO A 125 20.62 -18.98 -5.13
CA PRO A 125 20.68 -17.56 -4.77
C PRO A 125 20.35 -16.65 -5.97
N ARG A 126 20.38 -17.18 -7.20
CA ARG A 126 20.18 -16.44 -8.44
C ARG A 126 19.23 -17.21 -9.35
N SER A 127 18.27 -16.52 -9.95
CA SER A 127 17.29 -17.09 -10.88
C SER A 127 17.49 -16.67 -12.33
N GLY A 128 18.34 -15.67 -12.60
CA GLY A 128 18.42 -15.00 -13.90
C GLY A 128 17.39 -13.90 -14.09
N PHE A 129 16.46 -13.70 -13.14
CA PHE A 129 15.48 -12.62 -13.16
C PHE A 129 15.90 -11.51 -12.20
N GLN A 130 15.61 -10.27 -12.59
CA GLN A 130 15.83 -9.09 -11.76
C GLN A 130 14.50 -8.48 -11.31
N VAL A 131 14.53 -7.82 -10.14
CA VAL A 131 13.39 -7.08 -9.58
C VAL A 131 13.73 -5.59 -9.46
N PRO A 132 12.75 -4.68 -9.45
CA PRO A 132 13.01 -3.24 -9.52
C PRO A 132 13.78 -2.69 -8.30
N TRP A 133 13.63 -3.33 -7.13
CA TRP A 133 14.15 -2.84 -5.85
C TRP A 133 15.01 -3.90 -5.15
N ASN A 134 16.00 -3.45 -4.39
CA ASN A 134 16.76 -4.31 -3.49
C ASN A 134 17.14 -3.57 -2.21
N THR A 135 17.38 -4.32 -1.14
CA THR A 135 17.93 -3.81 0.12
C THR A 135 18.66 -4.91 0.87
N HIS A 136 19.65 -4.57 1.68
CA HIS A 136 20.32 -5.50 2.59
C HIS A 136 20.07 -5.14 4.07
N SER A 137 19.16 -4.20 4.34
CA SER A 137 18.96 -3.62 5.67
C SER A 137 17.57 -3.96 6.19
N PRO A 138 17.45 -4.59 7.39
CA PRO A 138 16.15 -4.78 8.03
C PRO A 138 15.42 -3.45 8.25
N HIS A 139 16.15 -2.38 8.59
CA HIS A 139 15.60 -1.05 8.80
C HIS A 139 14.95 -0.49 7.54
N THR A 140 15.64 -0.57 6.39
CA THR A 140 15.08 -0.12 5.12
C THR A 140 13.86 -0.94 4.71
N ALA A 141 13.89 -2.26 4.89
CA ALA A 141 12.74 -3.12 4.62
C ALA A 141 11.54 -2.78 5.51
N ALA A 142 11.77 -2.53 6.80
CA ALA A 142 10.75 -2.05 7.74
C ALA A 142 10.19 -0.68 7.33
N ASN A 143 11.04 0.25 6.90
CA ASN A 143 10.63 1.58 6.46
C ASN A 143 9.77 1.54 5.19
N ILE A 144 9.98 0.58 4.28
CA ILE A 144 9.11 0.35 3.12
C ILE A 144 7.70 -0.02 3.59
N LEU A 145 7.58 -1.01 4.50
CA LEU A 145 6.28 -1.42 5.06
C LEU A 145 5.61 -0.29 5.85
N HIS A 146 6.40 0.48 6.60
CA HIS A 146 5.90 1.61 7.39
C HIS A 146 5.37 2.72 6.48
N THR A 147 6.13 3.09 5.45
CA THR A 147 5.72 4.05 4.42
C THR A 147 4.44 3.61 3.70
N GLN A 148 4.32 2.32 3.31
CA GLN A 148 3.07 1.79 2.74
C GLN A 148 1.87 2.00 3.67
N SER A 149 2.06 1.77 4.97
CA SER A 149 1.03 2.01 5.99
C SER A 149 0.68 3.49 6.14
N GLN A 150 1.66 4.40 6.10
CA GLN A 150 1.44 5.85 6.19
C GLN A 150 0.68 6.39 4.98
N LEU A 151 0.96 5.84 3.80
CA LEU A 151 0.24 6.11 2.55
C LEU A 151 -1.12 5.41 2.46
N ARG A 152 -1.52 4.65 3.50
CA ARG A 152 -2.78 3.89 3.56
C ARG A 152 -2.95 2.91 2.39
N MET A 153 -1.84 2.35 1.92
CA MET A 153 -1.87 1.32 0.89
C MET A 153 -2.37 -0.01 1.49
N ASN A 154 -3.24 -0.70 0.75
CA ASN A 154 -3.87 -1.95 1.19
C ASN A 154 -3.25 -3.20 0.55
N ASN A 155 -1.95 -3.16 0.28
CA ASN A 155 -1.16 -4.25 -0.27
C ASN A 155 0.05 -4.56 0.63
N GLY A 156 0.58 -5.77 0.51
CA GLY A 156 1.80 -6.23 1.16
C GLY A 156 3.04 -5.93 0.33
N ALA A 157 4.14 -6.60 0.67
CA ALA A 157 5.40 -6.57 -0.08
C ALA A 157 6.08 -7.94 -0.02
N LEU A 158 6.85 -8.29 -1.05
CA LEU A 158 7.70 -9.49 -1.06
C LEU A 158 9.16 -9.10 -0.83
N PHE A 159 9.75 -9.61 0.25
CA PHE A 159 11.19 -9.57 0.50
C PHE A 159 11.80 -10.93 0.15
N ALA A 160 12.43 -11.00 -1.03
CA ALA A 160 12.99 -12.22 -1.58
C ALA A 160 14.43 -12.43 -1.09
N VAL A 161 14.62 -13.37 -0.18
CA VAL A 161 15.88 -13.64 0.53
C VAL A 161 16.63 -14.82 -0.08
N PRO A 162 17.87 -14.66 -0.57
CA PRO A 162 18.63 -15.79 -1.10
C PRO A 162 18.92 -16.83 -0.01
N ILE A 163 19.04 -18.09 -0.43
CA ILE A 163 19.53 -19.17 0.42
C ILE A 163 20.91 -18.78 1.03
N PRO A 164 21.23 -19.16 2.28
CA PRO A 164 22.52 -18.82 2.86
C PRO A 164 23.71 -19.36 2.04
N ALA A 165 24.78 -18.56 1.95
CA ALA A 165 25.97 -18.87 1.15
C ALA A 165 26.53 -20.29 1.34
N LYS A 166 26.51 -20.79 2.58
CA LYS A 166 26.98 -22.14 2.94
C LYS A 166 26.20 -23.27 2.24
N PHE A 167 24.97 -23.01 1.82
CA PHE A 167 24.08 -23.99 1.17
C PHE A 167 23.94 -23.75 -0.33
N GLU A 168 24.64 -22.77 -0.92
CA GLU A 168 24.52 -22.46 -2.35
C GLU A 168 24.91 -23.62 -3.25
N ALA A 169 26.01 -24.33 -2.94
CA ALA A 169 26.48 -25.45 -3.76
C ALA A 169 25.45 -26.61 -3.76
N ALA A 170 25.00 -27.01 -2.57
CA ALA A 170 23.95 -28.04 -2.43
C ALA A 170 22.63 -27.59 -3.08
N GLY A 171 22.30 -26.31 -2.95
CA GLY A 171 21.15 -25.68 -3.58
C GLY A 171 21.20 -25.72 -5.11
N ALA A 172 22.37 -25.47 -5.70
CA ALA A 172 22.58 -25.54 -7.14
C ALA A 172 22.38 -26.97 -7.68
N GLU A 173 22.86 -27.99 -6.97
CA GLU A 173 22.60 -29.40 -7.34
C GLU A 173 21.11 -29.73 -7.33
N ILE A 174 20.37 -29.25 -6.33
CA ILE A 174 18.90 -29.43 -6.27
C ILE A 174 18.22 -28.67 -7.41
N GLN A 175 18.72 -27.48 -7.76
CA GLN A 175 18.17 -26.69 -8.85
C GLN A 175 18.33 -27.41 -10.20
N LEU A 176 19.46 -28.09 -10.44
CA LEU A 176 19.62 -28.93 -11.64
C LEU A 176 18.57 -30.05 -11.71
N ALA A 177 18.26 -30.68 -10.57
CA ALA A 177 17.18 -31.68 -10.50
C ALA A 177 15.80 -31.08 -10.78
N VAL A 178 15.55 -29.84 -10.33
CA VAL A 178 14.32 -29.09 -10.63
C VAL A 178 14.23 -28.80 -12.13
N ASP A 179 15.28 -28.27 -12.72
CA ASP A 179 15.31 -27.90 -14.14
C ASP A 179 15.10 -29.14 -15.02
N GLN A 180 15.74 -30.26 -14.67
CA GLN A 180 15.50 -31.54 -15.33
C GLN A 180 14.04 -32.00 -15.18
N ALA A 181 13.46 -31.96 -13.97
CA ALA A 181 12.07 -32.35 -13.76
C ALA A 181 11.09 -31.48 -14.57
N VAL A 182 11.36 -30.16 -14.67
CA VAL A 182 10.55 -29.24 -15.47
C VAL A 182 10.65 -29.59 -16.95
N ALA A 183 11.85 -29.80 -17.49
CA ALA A 183 12.04 -30.18 -18.90
C ALA A 183 11.37 -31.54 -19.24
N GLU A 184 11.48 -32.51 -18.34
CA GLU A 184 10.77 -33.79 -18.48
C GLU A 184 9.25 -33.61 -18.42
N SER A 185 8.75 -32.69 -17.58
CA SER A 185 7.30 -32.42 -17.48
C SER A 185 6.74 -31.83 -18.77
N GLU A 186 7.51 -31.00 -19.46
CA GLU A 186 7.14 -30.40 -20.75
C GLU A 186 7.16 -31.44 -21.86
N THR A 187 8.25 -32.21 -21.94
CA THR A 187 8.43 -33.27 -22.94
C THR A 187 7.34 -34.34 -22.86
N ASN A 188 6.96 -34.72 -21.63
CA ASN A 188 5.94 -35.74 -21.39
C ASN A 188 4.50 -35.18 -21.36
N GLY A 189 4.31 -33.89 -21.66
CA GLY A 189 3.01 -33.23 -21.64
C GLY A 189 2.36 -33.11 -20.26
N ILE A 190 3.09 -33.40 -19.18
CA ILE A 190 2.63 -33.29 -17.79
C ILE A 190 2.35 -31.84 -17.43
N SER A 191 3.15 -30.88 -17.91
CA SER A 191 2.96 -29.44 -17.65
C SER A 191 1.61 -28.91 -18.13
N LYS A 192 0.94 -29.60 -19.06
CA LYS A 192 -0.40 -29.24 -19.58
C LYS A 192 -1.56 -29.77 -18.74
N ARG A 193 -1.29 -30.58 -17.70
CA ARG A 193 -2.32 -31.26 -16.89
C ARG A 193 -2.80 -30.43 -15.69
N GLY A 194 -2.49 -29.14 -15.64
CA GLY A 194 -2.88 -28.22 -14.57
C GLY A 194 -2.49 -28.75 -13.19
N LYS A 195 -3.48 -28.88 -12.29
CA LYS A 195 -3.30 -29.31 -10.88
C LYS A 195 -2.51 -30.62 -10.67
N GLU A 196 -2.43 -31.49 -11.68
CA GLU A 196 -1.67 -32.75 -11.61
C GLU A 196 -0.17 -32.59 -11.88
N ALA A 197 0.24 -31.48 -12.51
CA ALA A 197 1.64 -31.21 -12.83
C ALA A 197 2.48 -31.02 -11.56
N THR A 198 1.92 -30.34 -10.56
CA THR A 198 2.61 -29.96 -9.32
C THR A 198 3.00 -31.16 -8.45
N PRO A 199 2.09 -32.10 -8.10
CA PRO A 199 2.47 -33.32 -7.39
C PRO A 199 3.49 -34.16 -8.15
N TRP A 200 3.39 -34.22 -9.48
CA TRP A 200 4.35 -34.95 -10.31
C TRP A 200 5.75 -34.32 -10.25
N LEU A 201 5.85 -32.99 -10.41
CA LEU A 201 7.10 -32.25 -10.32
C LEU A 201 7.77 -32.44 -8.95
N LEU A 202 7.03 -32.30 -7.86
CA LEU A 202 7.56 -32.50 -6.51
C LEU A 202 8.09 -33.92 -6.30
N LYS A 203 7.36 -34.94 -6.76
CA LYS A 203 7.81 -36.33 -6.70
C LYS A 203 9.09 -36.53 -7.50
N ARG A 204 9.14 -36.00 -8.72
CA ARG A 204 10.29 -36.15 -9.62
C ARG A 204 11.55 -35.46 -9.08
N VAL A 205 11.40 -34.26 -8.53
CA VAL A 205 12.50 -33.55 -7.85
C VAL A 205 13.00 -34.34 -6.64
N SER A 206 12.11 -34.95 -5.86
CA SER A 206 12.51 -35.80 -4.73
C SER A 206 13.30 -37.03 -5.17
N GLU A 207 12.92 -37.67 -6.28
CA GLU A 207 13.64 -38.82 -6.86
C GLU A 207 15.04 -38.42 -7.35
N LEU A 208 15.14 -37.30 -8.08
CA LEU A 208 16.39 -36.80 -8.65
C LEU A 208 17.36 -36.27 -7.59
N SER A 209 16.84 -35.62 -6.54
CA SER A 209 17.65 -35.08 -5.43
C SER A 209 18.00 -36.11 -4.36
N LYS A 210 17.49 -37.36 -4.44
CA LYS A 210 17.69 -38.40 -3.41
C LYS A 210 17.37 -37.94 -1.99
N GLY A 211 16.44 -36.99 -1.83
CA GLY A 211 16.07 -36.41 -0.53
C GLY A 211 17.07 -35.40 0.05
N SER A 212 18.09 -34.95 -0.70
CA SER A 212 19.08 -33.98 -0.22
C SER A 212 18.53 -32.57 0.03
N SER A 213 17.30 -32.28 -0.42
CA SER A 213 16.69 -30.96 -0.37
C SER A 213 16.22 -30.50 1.02
N LEU A 214 16.05 -31.43 1.97
CA LEU A 214 15.52 -31.10 3.30
C LEU A 214 16.44 -30.14 4.07
N ALA A 215 17.75 -30.38 4.07
CA ALA A 215 18.71 -29.54 4.78
C ALA A 215 18.72 -28.11 4.22
N SER A 216 18.74 -27.96 2.88
CA SER A 216 18.67 -26.66 2.23
C SER A 216 17.34 -25.94 2.48
N ASN A 217 16.22 -26.68 2.53
CA ASN A 217 14.89 -26.12 2.82
C ASN A 217 14.77 -25.62 4.28
N ILE A 218 15.35 -26.34 5.24
CA ILE A 218 15.41 -25.88 6.64
C ILE A 218 16.30 -24.64 6.73
N ALA A 219 17.48 -24.66 6.11
CA ALA A 219 18.42 -23.55 6.18
C ALA A 219 17.86 -22.25 5.58
N LEU A 220 17.16 -22.32 4.44
CA LEU A 220 16.50 -21.15 3.87
C LEU A 220 15.35 -20.65 4.75
N LEU A 221 14.61 -21.56 5.39
CA LEU A 221 13.48 -21.20 6.26
C LEU A 221 13.99 -20.48 7.51
N GLU A 222 15.02 -21.01 8.16
CA GLU A 222 15.68 -20.37 9.31
C GLU A 222 16.21 -18.98 8.96
N ASN A 223 16.82 -18.83 7.78
CA ASN A 223 17.30 -17.52 7.32
C ASN A 223 16.17 -16.52 7.11
N ASN A 224 15.07 -16.95 6.49
CA ASN A 224 13.90 -16.11 6.25
C ASN A 224 13.23 -15.70 7.57
N VAL A 225 13.12 -16.62 8.53
CA VAL A 225 12.56 -16.33 9.87
C VAL A 225 13.44 -15.34 10.62
N ARG A 226 14.77 -15.50 10.58
CA ARG A 226 15.71 -14.55 11.19
C ARG A 226 15.54 -13.14 10.61
N ILE A 227 15.58 -13.00 9.29
CA ILE A 227 15.41 -11.71 8.61
C ILE A 227 14.02 -11.12 8.87
N GLY A 228 12.96 -11.93 8.81
CA GLY A 228 11.61 -11.49 9.14
C GLY A 228 11.48 -10.97 10.57
N GLY A 229 12.13 -11.62 11.53
CA GLY A 229 12.20 -11.15 12.92
C GLY A 229 12.92 -9.80 13.04
N GLU A 230 14.05 -9.64 12.36
CA GLU A 230 14.80 -8.37 12.33
C GLU A 230 13.97 -7.23 11.73
N ILE A 231 13.27 -7.48 10.61
CA ILE A 231 12.37 -6.49 9.99
C ILE A 231 11.22 -6.12 10.94
N ALA A 232 10.64 -7.10 11.64
CA ALA A 232 9.54 -6.84 12.57
C ALA A 232 9.97 -5.95 13.75
N VAL A 233 11.17 -6.17 14.29
CA VAL A 233 11.75 -5.33 15.36
C VAL A 233 11.95 -3.90 14.87
N GLU A 234 12.53 -3.71 13.68
CA GLU A 234 12.73 -2.37 13.12
C GLU A 234 11.41 -1.67 12.80
N TYR A 235 10.39 -2.40 12.32
CA TYR A 235 9.06 -1.84 12.07
C TYR A 235 8.43 -1.31 13.35
N GLN A 236 8.54 -2.06 14.45
CA GLN A 236 7.97 -1.65 15.73
C GLN A 236 8.62 -0.37 16.27
N LYS A 237 9.94 -0.21 16.11
CA LYS A 237 10.65 1.03 16.48
C LYS A 237 10.10 2.25 15.73
N LEU A 238 9.89 2.12 14.41
CA LEU A 238 9.33 3.20 13.58
C LEU A 238 7.91 3.60 14.04
N VAL A 239 7.08 2.63 14.41
CA VAL A 239 5.73 2.88 14.94
C VAL A 239 5.78 3.63 16.28
N GLU A 240 6.70 3.25 17.17
CA GLU A 240 6.87 3.91 18.48
C GLU A 240 7.38 5.35 18.34
N GLU A 241 8.35 5.59 17.45
CA GLU A 241 8.86 6.93 17.13
C GLU A 241 7.75 7.84 16.59
N GLN A 242 6.84 7.31 15.76
CA GLN A 242 5.70 8.05 15.26
C GLN A 242 4.66 8.34 16.35
N SER A 243 4.37 7.36 17.21
CA SER A 243 3.35 7.45 18.27
C SER A 243 3.68 8.51 19.32
N CYS A 244 4.94 8.62 19.73
CA CYS A 244 5.43 9.69 20.62
C CYS A 244 5.30 11.10 20.01
N SER A 245 5.03 11.18 18.71
CA SER A 245 4.91 12.44 17.99
C SER A 245 3.46 12.78 17.59
N SER A 246 2.49 11.88 17.78
CA SER A 246 1.16 11.98 17.14
C SER A 246 -0.02 11.64 18.07
N ASP A 247 -0.19 12.40 19.15
CA ASP A 247 -1.46 12.47 19.88
C ASP A 247 -2.49 13.31 19.11
N TYR A 248 -3.10 12.75 18.06
CA TYR A 248 -4.20 13.38 17.32
C TYR A 248 -5.47 12.55 17.36
N VAL A 249 -6.53 13.18 17.88
CA VAL A 249 -7.90 12.67 17.94
C VAL A 249 -8.50 12.69 16.54
N THR A 250 -9.03 11.56 16.09
CA THR A 250 -9.82 11.49 14.86
C THR A 250 -11.18 12.15 15.11
N VAL A 251 -11.47 13.30 14.49
CA VAL A 251 -12.83 13.86 14.49
C VAL A 251 -13.62 13.17 13.38
N GLY A 252 -14.11 11.97 13.67
CA GLY A 252 -15.12 11.31 12.87
C GLY A 252 -16.50 11.66 13.42
N PHE A 253 -17.32 12.40 12.67
CA PHE A 253 -18.76 12.37 12.88
C PHE A 253 -19.28 11.03 12.35
N SER A 254 -19.38 10.04 13.24
CA SER A 254 -20.16 8.82 12.98
C SER A 254 -21.61 9.12 13.27
N ALA A 255 -22.44 9.23 12.23
CA ALA A 255 -23.87 9.09 12.37
C ALA A 255 -24.20 7.61 12.57
N THR A 256 -24.03 7.12 13.79
CA THR A 256 -24.72 5.91 14.25
C THR A 256 -25.53 6.29 15.47
N SER A 257 -26.84 6.18 15.30
CA SER A 257 -27.85 6.35 16.34
C SER A 257 -27.64 5.30 17.43
N GLU A 258 -27.37 5.73 18.67
CA GLU A 258 -28.19 5.40 19.85
C GLU A 258 -27.66 6.07 21.14
N GLN A 259 -28.57 6.86 21.74
CA GLN A 259 -28.76 7.17 23.16
C GLN A 259 -27.65 7.82 24.03
N SER A 260 -27.94 9.09 24.36
CA SER A 260 -27.91 9.68 25.72
C SER A 260 -26.55 9.84 26.44
N SER A 261 -25.98 11.04 26.33
CA SER A 261 -25.69 11.89 27.50
C SER A 261 -25.38 13.34 27.05
N ARG A 262 -25.80 14.32 27.87
CA ARG A 262 -25.70 15.77 27.61
C ARG A 262 -24.28 16.20 27.18
N PRO A 263 -24.13 17.18 26.28
CA PRO A 263 -22.82 17.73 25.96
C PRO A 263 -22.28 18.52 27.18
N GLN A 264 -21.15 18.06 27.71
CA GLN A 264 -20.30 18.90 28.55
C GLN A 264 -19.55 19.91 27.67
N PRO A 265 -19.34 21.16 28.11
CA PRO A 265 -18.57 22.12 27.35
C PRO A 265 -17.09 21.76 27.43
N LEU A 266 -16.53 21.19 26.35
CA LEU A 266 -15.10 20.95 26.28
C LEU A 266 -14.38 22.23 25.85
N ALA A 267 -13.90 22.96 26.84
CA ALA A 267 -12.82 23.93 26.70
C ALA A 267 -11.50 23.19 26.42
N SER A 268 -10.86 23.52 25.29
CA SER A 268 -9.51 24.09 25.25
C SER A 268 -9.19 24.37 23.79
N LYS A 269 -9.11 25.66 23.40
CA LYS A 269 -8.43 26.06 22.16
C LYS A 269 -6.98 25.57 22.29
N LYS A 270 -6.61 24.50 21.59
CA LYS A 270 -5.19 24.21 21.36
C LYS A 270 -4.70 25.28 20.39
N GLU A 271 -3.70 26.04 20.81
CA GLU A 271 -3.06 27.04 19.96
C GLU A 271 -2.53 26.35 18.70
N PRO A 272 -2.71 26.94 17.50
CA PRO A 272 -2.11 26.41 16.29
C PRO A 272 -0.60 26.31 16.51
N LEU A 273 -0.01 25.18 16.10
CA LEU A 273 1.44 24.99 16.09
C LEU A 273 2.08 26.17 15.34
N THR A 274 2.64 27.13 16.08
CA THR A 274 3.55 28.14 15.56
C THR A 274 4.86 27.44 15.27
N ILE A 275 4.93 26.77 14.12
CA ILE A 275 6.19 26.24 13.62
C ILE A 275 7.01 27.45 13.15
N GLU A 276 8.05 27.81 13.91
CA GLU A 276 9.00 28.92 13.63
C GLU A 276 9.81 28.75 12.34
N ASN A 277 9.57 27.71 11.52
CA ASN A 277 10.31 27.48 10.29
C ASN A 277 9.70 28.23 9.11
N ASP A 278 10.34 29.33 8.74
CA ASP A 278 10.14 30.00 7.45
C ASP A 278 10.52 29.12 6.24
N HIS A 279 11.15 27.97 6.49
CA HIS A 279 11.62 27.06 5.45
C HIS A 279 10.73 25.82 5.31
N ALA A 280 10.37 25.49 4.06
CA ALA A 280 9.77 24.21 3.66
C ALA A 280 10.61 23.64 2.51
N SER A 281 10.97 22.36 2.57
CA SER A 281 11.74 21.73 1.48
C SER A 281 10.88 21.46 0.26
N LEU A 282 9.58 21.23 0.46
CA LEU A 282 8.58 21.02 -0.59
C LEU A 282 7.45 22.05 -0.47
N LEU A 283 7.15 22.72 -1.57
CA LEU A 283 5.98 23.57 -1.71
C LEU A 283 5.03 22.95 -2.75
N VAL A 284 3.75 22.79 -2.40
CA VAL A 284 2.72 22.30 -3.31
C VAL A 284 1.75 23.43 -3.59
N PHE A 285 1.64 23.83 -4.84
CA PHE A 285 0.86 24.97 -5.29
C PHE A 285 -0.39 24.51 -6.05
N GLY A 286 -1.56 25.02 -5.67
CA GLY A 286 -2.81 24.81 -6.42
C GLY A 286 -4.05 24.70 -5.56
N ALA A 287 -4.97 23.80 -5.93
CA ALA A 287 -6.29 23.75 -5.33
C ALA A 287 -6.35 23.07 -3.95
N ALA A 288 -7.02 23.75 -3.02
CA ALA A 288 -7.61 23.17 -1.82
C ALA A 288 -9.12 23.43 -1.88
N ALA A 289 -9.93 22.36 -1.84
CA ALA A 289 -11.36 22.44 -2.05
C ALA A 289 -12.11 21.62 -1.00
N VAL A 290 -13.40 21.90 -0.82
CA VAL A 290 -14.30 21.04 -0.05
C VAL A 290 -15.07 20.15 -1.02
N ASP A 291 -14.94 18.84 -0.85
CA ASP A 291 -15.69 17.87 -1.62
C ASP A 291 -16.97 17.51 -0.88
N ILE A 292 -18.12 17.73 -1.52
CA ILE A 292 -19.44 17.36 -1.02
C ILE A 292 -19.97 16.24 -1.90
N SER A 293 -20.25 15.08 -1.31
CA SER A 293 -20.80 13.93 -2.02
C SER A 293 -22.20 13.63 -1.51
N ALA A 294 -23.20 13.75 -2.39
CA ALA A 294 -24.60 13.45 -2.10
C ALA A 294 -25.01 12.15 -2.81
N ASN A 295 -25.39 11.12 -2.05
CA ASN A 295 -25.74 9.80 -2.57
C ASN A 295 -27.22 9.53 -2.37
N ALA A 296 -27.95 9.27 -3.46
CA ALA A 296 -29.35 8.90 -3.38
C ALA A 296 -29.53 7.43 -2.93
N PHE A 297 -30.60 7.15 -2.18
CA PHE A 297 -30.97 5.78 -1.85
C PHE A 297 -31.64 5.08 -3.05
N GLU A 298 -31.48 3.76 -3.17
CA GLU A 298 -32.01 2.89 -4.24
C GLU A 298 -33.51 3.07 -4.52
N MET A 299 -34.30 3.48 -3.52
CA MET A 299 -35.75 3.60 -3.62
C MET A 299 -36.26 4.88 -4.31
N ALA A 300 -35.39 5.67 -4.94
CA ALA A 300 -35.77 6.85 -5.74
C ALA A 300 -35.66 6.52 -7.24
N PRO A 301 -36.71 5.94 -7.88
CA PRO A 301 -36.57 5.30 -9.20
C PRO A 301 -36.38 6.28 -10.36
N ASN A 302 -36.34 7.58 -10.10
CA ASN A 302 -35.95 8.62 -11.05
C ASN A 302 -35.45 9.79 -10.20
N PHE A 303 -34.25 10.31 -10.47
CA PHE A 303 -33.92 11.69 -10.14
C PHE A 303 -34.91 12.57 -10.91
N ALA A 304 -36.12 12.76 -10.35
CA ALA A 304 -37.14 13.59 -10.97
C ALA A 304 -36.55 15.01 -11.03
N SER A 305 -36.23 15.46 -12.24
CA SER A 305 -35.68 16.79 -12.47
C SER A 305 -36.55 17.82 -11.74
N GLY A 306 -35.95 18.58 -10.83
CA GLY A 306 -36.63 19.60 -10.03
C GLY A 306 -37.19 19.15 -8.67
N SER A 307 -36.92 17.92 -8.20
CA SER A 307 -37.27 17.48 -6.83
C SER A 307 -36.05 17.12 -5.99
N THR A 308 -36.18 17.18 -4.67
CA THR A 308 -35.23 16.57 -3.73
C THR A 308 -35.51 15.08 -3.57
N VAL A 309 -34.48 14.30 -3.25
CA VAL A 309 -34.57 12.86 -3.02
C VAL A 309 -33.90 12.48 -1.69
N PRO A 310 -34.41 11.47 -0.97
CA PRO A 310 -33.74 10.95 0.23
C PRO A 310 -32.36 10.36 -0.09
N GLY A 311 -31.39 10.61 0.78
CA GLY A 311 -30.01 10.15 0.59
C GLY A 311 -29.10 10.53 1.75
N THR A 312 -27.79 10.35 1.55
CA THR A 312 -26.74 10.76 2.50
C THR A 312 -25.84 11.81 1.90
N ILE A 313 -25.33 12.73 2.73
CA ILE A 313 -24.32 13.70 2.34
C ILE A 313 -23.04 13.44 3.15
N ALA A 314 -21.92 13.36 2.47
CA ALA A 314 -20.58 13.34 3.06
C ALA A 314 -19.82 14.60 2.65
N VAL A 315 -19.02 15.13 3.57
CA VAL A 315 -18.15 16.28 3.33
C VAL A 315 -16.72 15.86 3.65
N SER A 316 -15.80 16.11 2.72
CA SER A 316 -14.37 15.84 2.89
C SER A 316 -13.53 17.01 2.39
N LEU A 317 -12.27 17.04 2.83
CA LEU A 317 -11.30 18.00 2.33
C LEU A 317 -10.64 17.41 1.08
N GLY A 318 -10.69 18.16 -0.01
CA GLY A 318 -10.21 17.77 -1.32
C GLY A 318 -9.33 18.84 -1.97
N GLY A 319 -9.22 18.76 -3.29
CA GLY A 319 -8.29 19.54 -4.09
C GLY A 319 -7.00 18.77 -4.39
N VAL A 320 -6.55 18.83 -5.65
CA VAL A 320 -5.41 18.04 -6.13
C VAL A 320 -4.13 18.43 -5.41
N ALA A 321 -3.80 19.73 -5.36
CA ALA A 321 -2.64 20.21 -4.58
C ALA A 321 -2.72 19.82 -3.10
N ARG A 322 -3.90 19.96 -2.48
CA ARG A 322 -4.11 19.59 -1.08
C ARG A 322 -3.86 18.10 -0.82
N ASN A 323 -4.35 17.22 -1.70
CA ASN A 323 -4.14 15.77 -1.57
C ASN A 323 -2.66 15.39 -1.76
N ILE A 324 -1.96 16.02 -2.71
CA ILE A 324 -0.52 15.85 -2.89
C ILE A 324 0.24 16.32 -1.65
N ALA A 325 -0.12 17.48 -1.10
CA ALA A 325 0.51 18.04 0.09
C ALA A 325 0.29 17.16 1.33
N GLU A 326 -0.92 16.63 1.52
CA GLU A 326 -1.23 15.70 2.62
C GLU A 326 -0.43 14.39 2.48
N ALA A 327 -0.42 13.78 1.29
CA ALA A 327 0.34 12.56 1.02
C ALA A 327 1.84 12.77 1.26
N SER A 328 2.38 13.90 0.79
CA SER A 328 3.79 14.26 0.99
C SER A 328 4.09 14.52 2.47
N HIS A 329 3.19 15.19 3.20
CA HIS A 329 3.34 15.46 4.63
C HIS A 329 3.42 14.17 5.46
N ARG A 330 2.63 13.15 5.12
CA ARG A 330 2.61 11.85 5.81
C ARG A 330 3.95 11.11 5.80
N VAL A 331 4.80 11.38 4.80
CA VAL A 331 6.08 10.69 4.58
C VAL A 331 7.30 11.60 4.71
N SER A 332 7.11 12.89 5.02
CA SER A 332 8.18 13.88 5.12
C SER A 332 8.38 14.35 6.57
N PRO A 333 9.55 14.90 6.94
CA PRO A 333 9.74 15.52 8.25
C PRO A 333 8.66 16.56 8.55
N LYS A 334 8.23 16.66 9.82
CA LYS A 334 7.19 17.61 10.22
C LYS A 334 7.54 19.04 9.83
N GLY A 335 6.58 19.78 9.28
CA GLY A 335 6.74 21.17 8.84
C GLY A 335 7.52 21.37 7.53
N SER A 336 8.02 20.30 6.90
CA SER A 336 8.82 20.38 5.66
C SER A 336 8.01 20.54 4.37
N VAL A 337 6.69 20.33 4.45
CA VAL A 337 5.74 20.48 3.33
C VAL A 337 4.84 21.67 3.57
N LEU A 338 4.69 22.52 2.57
CA LEU A 338 3.80 23.68 2.58
C LEU A 338 2.81 23.62 1.42
N LEU A 339 1.52 23.58 1.73
CA LEU A 339 0.45 23.78 0.76
C LEU A 339 0.23 25.29 0.56
N VAL A 340 0.34 25.76 -0.69
CA VAL A 340 -0.03 27.12 -1.10
C VAL A 340 -1.32 27.05 -1.92
N ALA A 341 -2.42 27.46 -1.30
CA ALA A 341 -3.75 27.39 -1.90
C ALA A 341 -4.61 28.59 -1.49
N PRO A 342 -5.51 29.09 -2.35
CA PRO A 342 -6.39 30.18 -1.99
C PRO A 342 -7.62 29.65 -1.24
N ILE A 343 -8.05 30.38 -0.22
CA ILE A 343 -9.29 30.11 0.51
C ILE A 343 -10.13 31.39 0.66
N GLY A 344 -11.45 31.24 0.67
CA GLY A 344 -12.36 32.34 0.98
C GLY A 344 -12.48 32.58 2.47
N ASN A 345 -13.03 33.74 2.85
CA ASN A 345 -13.41 34.02 4.23
C ASN A 345 -14.83 33.50 4.51
N ASP A 346 -15.02 32.20 4.35
CA ASP A 346 -16.29 31.50 4.50
C ASP A 346 -16.16 30.22 5.34
N ALA A 347 -17.28 29.55 5.59
CA ALA A 347 -17.30 28.33 6.39
C ALA A 347 -16.41 27.21 5.82
N PHE A 348 -16.29 27.13 4.49
CA PHE A 348 -15.46 26.11 3.82
C PHE A 348 -13.97 26.44 3.94
N GLY A 349 -13.60 27.72 3.90
CA GLY A 349 -12.22 28.18 4.12
C GLY A 349 -11.76 27.90 5.55
N HIS A 350 -12.64 28.11 6.53
CA HIS A 350 -12.40 27.72 7.92
C HIS A 350 -12.28 26.20 8.07
N LEU A 351 -13.16 25.42 7.44
CA LEU A 351 -13.11 23.96 7.45
C LEU A 351 -11.78 23.41 6.88
N LEU A 352 -11.31 23.99 5.76
CA LEU A 352 -10.00 23.64 5.18
C LEU A 352 -8.85 23.99 6.13
N THR A 353 -8.91 25.15 6.77
CA THR A 353 -7.86 25.60 7.69
C THR A 353 -7.77 24.72 8.92
N GLU A 354 -8.88 24.50 9.63
CA GLU A 354 -8.93 23.64 10.81
C GLU A 354 -8.59 22.19 10.47
N GLY A 355 -9.14 21.69 9.36
CA GLY A 355 -8.85 20.36 8.87
C GLY A 355 -7.38 20.14 8.57
N THR A 356 -6.75 21.07 7.86
CA THR A 356 -5.31 21.05 7.56
C THR A 356 -4.47 21.07 8.84
N ALA A 357 -4.80 21.95 9.79
CA ALA A 357 -4.13 22.00 11.09
C ALA A 357 -4.29 20.68 11.88
N ASN A 358 -5.47 20.07 11.86
CA ASN A 358 -5.75 18.80 12.53
C ASN A 358 -4.97 17.63 11.94
N PHE A 359 -4.58 17.71 10.66
CA PHE A 359 -3.65 16.75 10.04
C PHE A 359 -2.17 17.00 10.41
N GLY A 360 -1.88 18.00 11.26
CA GLY A 360 -0.50 18.38 11.63
C GLY A 360 0.25 19.16 10.54
N MET A 361 -0.48 19.58 9.50
CA MET A 361 0.08 20.34 8.39
C MET A 361 0.13 21.84 8.71
N ARG A 362 1.09 22.51 8.08
CA ARG A 362 1.20 23.97 8.08
C ARG A 362 0.00 24.61 7.39
N THR A 363 -0.51 25.70 7.97
CA THR A 363 -1.63 26.48 7.42
C THR A 363 -1.22 27.86 6.94
N ASP A 364 0.05 28.26 7.09
CA ASP A 364 0.56 29.59 6.70
C ASP A 364 0.63 29.79 5.18
N GLY A 365 0.38 28.75 4.38
CA GLY A 365 0.21 28.82 2.93
C GLY A 365 -1.25 28.82 2.46
N LEU A 366 -2.23 28.78 3.38
CA LEU A 366 -3.64 28.98 3.02
C LEU A 366 -3.92 30.49 2.90
N LEU A 367 -3.94 30.98 1.66
CA LEU A 367 -3.97 32.40 1.34
C LEU A 367 -5.41 32.92 1.26
N LEU A 368 -5.78 33.77 2.22
CA LEU A 368 -7.13 34.30 2.34
C LEU A 368 -7.45 35.34 1.23
N GLN A 369 -8.35 34.98 0.33
CA GLN A 369 -8.85 35.86 -0.72
C GLN A 369 -10.14 36.54 -0.28
N LYS A 370 -10.08 37.84 0.04
CA LYS A 370 -11.23 38.61 0.54
C LYS A 370 -12.33 38.67 -0.53
N ASN A 371 -13.58 38.50 -0.11
CA ASN A 371 -14.79 38.54 -0.95
C ASN A 371 -14.87 37.42 -2.01
N GLN A 372 -14.16 36.31 -1.80
CA GLN A 372 -14.15 35.17 -2.72
C GLN A 372 -14.69 33.94 -2.00
N ARG A 373 -15.27 33.02 -2.76
CA ARG A 373 -15.80 31.76 -2.24
C ARG A 373 -14.70 30.70 -2.28
N THR A 374 -14.54 29.96 -1.19
CA THR A 374 -13.64 28.81 -1.15
C THR A 374 -14.06 27.78 -2.20
N ALA A 375 -13.08 27.09 -2.79
CA ALA A 375 -13.34 26.09 -3.80
C ALA A 375 -14.20 24.94 -3.25
N VAL A 376 -15.21 24.52 -4.02
CA VAL A 376 -16.11 23.42 -3.66
C VAL A 376 -16.34 22.53 -4.87
N CYS A 377 -16.19 21.22 -4.69
CA CYS A 377 -16.66 20.22 -5.64
C CYS A 377 -17.90 19.52 -5.07
N ASN A 378 -19.07 19.81 -5.63
CA ASN A 378 -20.32 19.19 -5.21
C ASN A 378 -20.72 18.10 -6.22
N MET A 379 -20.75 16.85 -5.77
CA MET A 379 -21.03 15.67 -6.58
C MET A 379 -22.33 15.01 -6.14
N ILE A 380 -23.18 14.68 -7.10
CA ILE A 380 -24.42 13.92 -6.89
C ILE A 380 -24.22 12.54 -7.51
N MET A 381 -24.30 11.50 -6.69
CA MET A 381 -24.11 10.11 -7.09
C MET A 381 -25.43 9.33 -7.08
N ASP A 382 -25.53 8.36 -8.00
CA ASP A 382 -26.60 7.36 -8.00
C ASP A 382 -26.42 6.32 -6.88
N SER A 383 -27.39 5.44 -6.73
CA SER A 383 -27.39 4.41 -5.68
C SER A 383 -26.32 3.33 -5.85
N HIS A 384 -25.68 3.27 -7.01
CA HIS A 384 -24.58 2.36 -7.32
C HIS A 384 -23.20 3.04 -7.16
N GLY A 385 -23.18 4.32 -6.73
CA GLY A 385 -21.96 5.11 -6.57
C GLY A 385 -21.46 5.75 -7.87
N GLY A 386 -22.27 5.75 -8.95
CA GLY A 386 -21.95 6.43 -10.20
C GLY A 386 -22.22 7.94 -10.12
N LEU A 387 -21.29 8.77 -10.62
CA LEU A 387 -21.50 10.21 -10.69
C LEU A 387 -22.62 10.55 -11.70
N THR A 388 -23.70 11.15 -11.22
CA THR A 388 -24.81 11.60 -12.06
C THR A 388 -24.58 13.02 -12.57
N THR A 389 -24.28 13.96 -11.67
CA THR A 389 -23.98 15.36 -12.00
C THR A 389 -23.20 16.03 -10.88
N GLY A 390 -22.72 17.24 -11.10
CA GLY A 390 -22.02 18.01 -10.07
C GLY A 390 -21.69 19.43 -10.50
N ILE A 391 -21.30 20.26 -9.54
CA ILE A 391 -20.81 21.62 -9.76
C ILE A 391 -19.44 21.73 -9.11
N ALA A 392 -18.46 22.15 -9.89
CA ALA A 392 -17.13 22.51 -9.41
C ALA A 392 -17.00 24.05 -9.40
N ASP A 393 -17.18 24.66 -8.23
CA ASP A 393 -16.91 26.09 -8.02
C ASP A 393 -15.42 26.26 -7.71
N MET A 394 -14.62 26.51 -8.76
CA MET A 394 -13.15 26.57 -8.69
C MET A 394 -12.58 27.95 -9.03
N ALA A 395 -13.45 28.96 -9.21
CA ALA A 395 -13.08 30.28 -9.73
C ALA A 395 -12.04 31.01 -8.86
N ILE A 396 -11.94 30.66 -7.57
CA ILE A 396 -10.96 31.24 -6.64
C ILE A 396 -9.49 30.99 -7.07
N LEU A 397 -9.22 29.97 -7.89
CA LEU A 397 -7.88 29.68 -8.40
C LEU A 397 -7.42 30.66 -9.49
N GLU A 398 -8.36 31.36 -10.14
CA GLU A 398 -8.08 32.26 -11.25
C GLU A 398 -7.79 33.71 -10.80
N ILE A 399 -7.79 33.97 -9.49
CA ILE A 399 -7.59 35.31 -8.94
C ILE A 399 -6.13 35.75 -9.10
N GLU A 400 -5.90 36.87 -9.79
CA GLU A 400 -4.56 37.46 -9.99
C GLU A 400 -3.82 37.76 -8.68
N GLN A 401 -4.55 38.20 -7.64
CA GLN A 401 -3.99 38.43 -6.32
C GLN A 401 -3.39 37.16 -5.72
N PHE A 402 -4.13 36.03 -5.75
CA PHE A 402 -3.63 34.74 -5.31
C PHE A 402 -2.36 34.33 -6.07
N GLN A 403 -2.36 34.49 -7.40
CA GLN A 403 -1.20 34.18 -8.24
C GLN A 403 0.04 34.97 -7.81
N THR A 404 -0.11 36.26 -7.51
CA THR A 404 0.97 37.14 -7.05
C THR A 404 1.47 36.74 -5.66
N GLU A 405 0.56 36.48 -4.72
CA GLU A 405 0.88 36.05 -3.35
C GLU A 405 1.59 34.69 -3.35
N ALA A 406 1.15 33.76 -4.19
CA ALA A 406 1.78 32.45 -4.32
C ALA A 406 3.22 32.53 -4.86
N ILE A 407 3.47 33.40 -5.86
CA ILE A 407 4.83 33.69 -6.33
C ILE A 407 5.69 34.30 -5.21
N GLY A 408 5.11 35.20 -4.41
CA GLY A 408 5.77 35.77 -3.23
C GLY A 408 6.14 34.70 -2.20
N MET A 409 5.26 33.72 -1.99
CA MET A 409 5.50 32.59 -1.08
C MET A 409 6.65 31.71 -1.55
N ILE A 410 6.73 31.38 -2.85
CA ILE A 410 7.85 30.61 -3.40
C ILE A 410 9.19 31.31 -3.14
N LYS A 411 9.25 32.63 -3.40
CA LYS A 411 10.47 33.44 -3.16
C LYS A 411 10.83 33.51 -1.68
N ARG A 412 9.84 33.65 -0.80
CA ARG A 412 10.04 33.76 0.66
C ARG A 412 10.54 32.44 1.25
N VAL A 413 9.90 31.33 0.89
CA VAL A 413 10.16 30.00 1.45
C VAL A 413 11.41 29.36 0.85
N ASN A 414 11.71 29.68 -0.42
CA ASN A 414 12.85 29.17 -1.19
C ASN A 414 12.98 27.62 -1.12
N PRO A 415 11.94 26.87 -1.56
CA PRO A 415 11.91 25.42 -1.42
C PRO A 415 12.89 24.73 -2.37
N THR A 416 13.22 23.47 -2.07
CA THR A 416 14.06 22.63 -2.95
C THR A 416 13.28 22.02 -4.13
N LEU A 417 11.96 21.89 -3.97
CA LEU A 417 11.02 21.32 -4.94
C LEU A 417 9.69 22.06 -4.86
N VAL A 418 9.13 22.40 -6.03
CA VAL A 418 7.76 22.90 -6.19
C VAL A 418 6.94 21.89 -6.99
N ILE A 419 5.79 21.48 -6.46
CA ILE A 419 4.78 20.72 -7.21
C ILE A 419 3.64 21.67 -7.58
N ILE A 420 3.19 21.63 -8.83
CA ILE A 420 2.16 22.51 -9.37
C ILE A 420 0.95 21.66 -9.76
N ASP A 421 -0.23 22.02 -9.27
CA ASP A 421 -1.50 21.43 -9.71
C ASP A 421 -1.74 21.72 -11.20
N GLY A 422 -1.88 20.67 -12.00
CA GLY A 422 -2.13 20.79 -13.45
C GLY A 422 -3.46 21.48 -13.81
N ASN A 423 -4.37 21.66 -12.85
CA ASN A 423 -5.62 22.42 -13.07
C ASN A 423 -5.43 23.94 -12.92
N CYS A 424 -4.25 24.42 -12.55
CA CYS A 424 -3.95 25.85 -12.56
C CYS A 424 -3.90 26.41 -13.99
N SER A 425 -4.07 27.74 -14.14
CA SER A 425 -4.05 28.35 -15.47
C SER A 425 -2.69 28.20 -16.17
N PRO A 426 -2.64 28.10 -17.50
CA PRO A 426 -1.38 28.00 -18.24
C PRO A 426 -0.41 29.15 -17.95
N GLU A 427 -0.93 30.36 -17.73
CA GLU A 427 -0.16 31.56 -17.43
C GLU A 427 0.56 31.45 -16.08
N ILE A 428 -0.13 30.99 -15.04
CA ILE A 428 0.47 30.84 -13.72
C ILE A 428 1.48 29.69 -13.69
N ILE A 429 1.17 28.57 -14.36
CA ILE A 429 2.10 27.45 -14.52
C ILE A 429 3.39 27.94 -15.19
N SER A 430 3.27 28.65 -16.33
CA SER A 430 4.42 29.19 -17.05
C SER A 430 5.26 30.14 -16.17
N THR A 431 4.59 31.01 -15.41
CA THR A 431 5.25 31.98 -14.53
C THR A 431 6.00 31.30 -13.39
N VAL A 432 5.38 30.32 -12.73
CA VAL A 432 6.01 29.57 -11.63
C VAL A 432 7.17 28.72 -12.15
N VAL A 433 7.01 28.03 -13.28
CA VAL A 433 8.08 27.24 -13.91
C VAL A 433 9.28 28.12 -14.25
N LYS A 434 9.04 29.29 -14.87
CA LYS A 434 10.10 30.24 -15.20
C LYS A 434 10.84 30.72 -13.95
N LEU A 435 10.10 31.15 -12.93
CA LEU A 435 10.67 31.58 -11.64
C LEU A 435 11.54 30.49 -11.01
N CYS A 436 11.04 29.26 -10.93
CA CYS A 436 11.78 28.15 -10.32
C CYS A 436 13.04 27.82 -11.13
N THR A 437 12.96 27.85 -12.47
CA THR A 437 14.11 27.64 -13.35
C THR A 437 15.20 28.69 -13.12
N GLU A 438 14.83 29.96 -13.02
CA GLU A 438 15.75 31.07 -12.74
C GLU A 438 16.42 30.94 -11.35
N GLN A 439 15.74 30.33 -10.38
CA GLN A 439 16.24 30.13 -9.00
C GLN A 439 16.89 28.76 -8.78
N GLY A 440 16.96 27.89 -9.79
CA GLY A 440 17.48 26.53 -9.65
C GLY A 440 16.62 25.60 -8.79
N ILE A 441 15.34 25.92 -8.60
CA ILE A 441 14.36 25.13 -7.86
C ILE A 441 13.78 24.05 -8.80
N LYS A 442 13.70 22.81 -8.31
CA LYS A 442 13.10 21.70 -9.10
C LYS A 442 11.59 21.89 -9.18
N VAL A 443 11.00 21.57 -10.33
CA VAL A 443 9.55 21.65 -10.54
C VAL A 443 9.01 20.31 -11.02
N PHE A 444 7.84 19.94 -10.49
CA PHE A 444 7.04 18.81 -10.96
C PHE A 444 5.61 19.27 -11.23
N LEU A 445 5.01 18.79 -12.32
CA LEU A 445 3.64 19.11 -12.77
C LEU A 445 2.75 17.88 -12.65
#